data_AF-A0A950X022-F1
#
_entry.id   AF-A0A950X022-F1
#
_cell.length_a   1.000
_cell.length_b   1.000
_cell.length_c   1.000
_cell.angle_alpha   90.00
_cell.angle_beta   90.00
_cell.angle_gamma   90.00
#
_symmetry.space_group_name_H-M   'P 1'
#
loop_
_entity.id
_entity.type
_entity.pdbx_description
1 polymer ?
#
loop_
_entity_poly.entity_id
_entity_poly.type
_entity_poly.pdbx_seq_one_letter_code
_entity_poly.pdbx_strand_id
1 'polypeptide(L)' 'YAIKGIALARADLIPEVTITADGVYWHPVGADDPDLLVPAEIFPLAEAFAAVRLAFEHENEHRRKLATIFNCA' A
#
# COMPACT_ATOMS: atom_id res chain seq x y z
N TYR A 1 25.13 10.06 -6.25
CA TYR A 1 24.32 9.81 -5.04
C TYR A 1 23.06 10.64 -5.11
N ALA A 2 21.89 10.06 -4.80
CA ALA A 2 20.66 10.83 -4.68
C ALA A 2 20.72 11.67 -3.39
N ILE A 3 20.49 12.98 -3.52
CA ILE A 3 20.65 13.95 -2.42
C ILE A 3 19.33 14.23 -1.68
N LYS A 4 18.19 13.76 -2.21
CA LYS A 4 16.86 13.81 -1.58
C LYS A 4 16.01 12.61 -2.02
N GLY A 5 15.24 12.05 -1.08
CA GLY A 5 14.18 11.09 -1.36
C GLY A 5 12.89 11.76 -1.85
N ILE A 6 11.97 10.95 -2.37
CA ILE A 6 10.60 11.36 -2.71
C ILE A 6 9.68 10.77 -1.64
N ALA A 7 8.75 11.57 -1.13
CA ALA A 7 7.69 11.07 -0.26
C ALA A 7 6.68 10.29 -1.11
N LEU A 8 6.43 9.04 -0.75
CA LEU A 8 5.47 8.17 -1.42
C LEU A 8 4.42 7.74 -0.41
N ALA A 9 3.15 7.81 -0.80
CA ALA A 9 2.06 7.20 -0.08
C ALA A 9 1.78 5.79 -0.63
N ARG A 10 0.97 5.02 0.11
CA ARG A 10 0.45 3.72 -0.34
C ARG A 10 -0.19 3.79 -1.73
N ALA A 11 -0.95 4.85 -2.02
CA ALA A 11 -1.63 5.08 -3.31
C ALA A 11 -0.69 5.29 -4.52
N ASP A 12 0.58 5.68 -4.26
CA ASP A 12 1.60 5.92 -5.28
C ASP A 12 2.35 4.63 -5.68
N LEU A 13 2.13 3.55 -4.92
CA LEU A 13 2.83 2.28 -5.06
C LEU A 13 1.88 1.17 -5.50
N ILE A 14 2.38 0.30 -6.37
CA ILE A 14 1.74 -0.99 -6.65
C ILE A 14 2.12 -1.93 -5.49
N PRO A 15 1.21 -2.77 -4.98
CA PRO A 15 1.56 -3.66 -3.88
C PRO A 15 2.63 -4.68 -4.29
N GLU A 16 3.72 -4.71 -3.52
CA GLU A 16 4.74 -5.77 -3.53
C GLU A 16 4.72 -6.38 -2.12
N VAL A 17 3.87 -7.39 -1.95
CA VAL A 17 3.53 -7.91 -0.62
C VAL A 17 4.78 -8.35 0.13
N THR A 18 5.04 -7.68 1.24
CA THR A 18 6.22 -7.91 2.07
C THR A 18 5.79 -8.40 3.44
N ILE A 19 6.34 -9.52 3.90
CA ILE A 19 6.01 -10.09 5.20
C ILE A 19 7.23 -9.98 6.10
N THR A 20 7.07 -9.35 7.26
CA THR A 20 8.09 -9.28 8.32
C THR A 20 7.62 -10.06 9.55
N ALA A 21 8.37 -9.99 10.66
CA ALA A 21 7.90 -10.52 11.93
C ALA A 21 6.69 -9.75 12.51
N ASP A 22 6.48 -8.51 12.08
CA ASP A 22 5.49 -7.58 12.62
C ASP A 22 4.17 -7.57 11.83
N GLY A 23 4.16 -8.19 10.63
CA GLY A 23 2.96 -8.33 9.83
C GLY A 23 3.22 -8.27 8.33
N VAL A 24 2.18 -7.90 7.59
CA VAL A 24 2.17 -7.86 6.14
C VAL A 24 2.07 -6.41 5.67
N TYR A 25 3.13 -5.97 5.00
CA TYR A 25 3.33 -4.63 4.49
C TYR A 25 3.04 -4.56 2.99
N TRP A 26 2.60 -3.38 2.57
CA TRP A 26 2.22 -3.05 1.20
C TRP A 26 3.35 -3.20 0.19
N HIS A 27 4.56 -2.77 0.56
CA HIS A 27 5.72 -2.69 -0.32
C HIS A 27 6.99 -2.73 0.54
N PRO A 28 8.10 -3.35 0.09
CA PRO A 28 9.30 -3.49 0.92
C PRO A 28 9.95 -2.16 1.28
N VAL A 29 9.70 -1.10 0.50
CA VAL A 29 10.27 0.24 0.71
C VAL A 29 9.89 0.88 2.05
N GLY A 30 8.78 0.45 2.66
CA GLY A 30 8.40 0.88 4.02
C GLY A 30 7.90 -0.30 4.83
N ALA A 31 8.65 -1.41 4.81
CA ALA A 31 8.41 -2.59 5.65
C ALA A 31 8.74 -2.37 7.14
N ASP A 32 8.83 -1.11 7.55
CA ASP A 32 8.98 -0.57 8.90
C ASP A 32 8.03 0.62 9.15
N ASP A 33 7.20 0.97 8.16
CA ASP A 33 6.28 2.10 8.20
C ASP A 33 4.83 1.63 8.54
N PRO A 34 4.24 2.10 9.65
CA PRO A 34 2.85 1.78 10.00
C PRO A 34 1.83 2.15 8.92
N ASP A 35 2.09 3.19 8.12
CA ASP A 35 1.20 3.62 7.04
C ASP A 35 1.22 2.63 5.86
N LEU A 36 2.17 1.70 5.81
CA LEU A 36 2.23 0.60 4.84
C LEU A 36 1.86 -0.76 5.42
N LEU A 37 1.61 -0.88 6.74
CA LEU A 37 1.10 -2.10 7.34
C LEU A 37 -0.37 -2.34 6.92
N VAL A 38 -0.69 -3.55 6.44
CA VAL A 38 -2.04 -3.90 5.97
C VAL A 38 -2.74 -4.77 7.03
N PRO A 39 -2.47 -6.08 7.16
CA PRO A 39 -2.74 -6.79 8.40
C PRO A 39 -1.46 -7.03 9.22
N ALA A 40 -1.58 -6.91 10.55
CA ALA A 40 -0.55 -7.41 11.47
C ALA A 40 -0.55 -8.95 11.54
N GLU A 41 -1.70 -9.59 11.29
CA GLU A 41 -1.83 -11.04 11.27
C GLU A 41 -1.30 -11.63 9.96
N ILE A 42 -0.31 -12.53 10.07
CA ILE A 42 0.35 -13.15 8.91
C ILE A 42 -0.41 -14.38 8.42
N PHE A 43 -1.01 -15.14 9.33
CA PHE A 43 -1.61 -16.43 9.03
C PHE A 43 -3.13 -16.42 9.27
N PRO A 44 -3.91 -17.07 8.39
CA PRO A 44 -3.48 -17.78 7.19
C PRO A 44 -3.11 -16.83 6.04
N LEU A 45 -2.11 -17.21 5.23
CA LEU A 45 -1.62 -16.36 4.13
C LEU A 45 -2.71 -15.98 3.12
N ALA A 46 -3.73 -16.84 2.96
CA ALA A 46 -4.87 -16.55 2.09
C ALA A 46 -5.64 -15.29 2.54
N GLU A 47 -5.83 -15.13 3.85
CA GLU A 47 -6.51 -13.97 4.44
C GLU A 47 -5.63 -12.73 4.38
N ALA A 48 -4.32 -12.86 4.65
CA ALA A 48 -3.37 -11.77 4.47
C ALA A 48 -3.39 -11.21 3.03
N PHE A 49 -3.34 -12.08 2.02
CA PHE A 49 -3.42 -11.65 0.63
C PHE A 49 -4.80 -11.11 0.25
N ALA A 50 -5.89 -11.61 0.86
CA ALA A 50 -7.22 -11.04 0.66
C ALA A 50 -7.31 -9.61 1.20
N ALA A 51 -6.71 -9.34 2.37
CA ALA A 51 -6.64 -8.01 2.96
C ALA A 51 -5.87 -7.03 2.05
N VAL A 52 -4.73 -7.44 1.48
CA VAL A 52 -3.97 -6.61 0.53
C VAL A 52 -4.79 -6.30 -0.72
N ARG A 53 -5.49 -7.29 -1.30
CA ARG A 53 -6.35 -7.05 -2.47
C ARG A 53 -7.47 -6.05 -2.16
N LEU A 54 -8.14 -6.20 -1.01
CA LEU A 54 -9.18 -5.27 -0.59
C LEU A 54 -8.64 -3.85 -0.41
N ALA A 55 -7.48 -3.70 0.24
CA ALA A 55 -6.82 -2.41 0.38
C ALA A 55 -6.48 -1.78 -0.98
N PHE A 56 -6.04 -2.56 -1.97
CA PHE A 56 -5.78 -2.08 -3.32
C PHE A 56 -7.01 -1.59 -4.06
N GLU A 57 -8.13 -2.28 -3.94
CA GLU A 57 -9.39 -1.78 -4.50
C GLU A 57 -9.80 -0.44 -3.87
N HIS A 58 -9.61 -0.27 -2.55
CA HIS A 58 -9.90 0.99 -1.87
C HIS A 58 -8.99 2.15 -2.34
N GLU A 59 -7.69 1.92 -2.46
CA GLU A 59 -6.75 2.94 -2.95
C GLU A 59 -7.04 3.33 -4.41
N ASN A 60 -7.35 2.35 -5.26
CA ASN A 60 -7.72 2.59 -6.65
C ASN A 60 -9.04 3.36 -6.78
N GLU A 61 -10.05 3.02 -5.97
CA GLU A 61 -11.29 3.77 -5.93
C GLU A 61 -11.07 5.22 -5.50
N HIS A 62 -10.24 5.45 -4.49
CA HIS A 62 -9.92 6.78 -4.01
C HIS A 62 -9.24 7.61 -5.12
N ARG A 63 -8.22 7.05 -5.77
CA ARG A 63 -7.54 7.69 -6.90
C ARG A 63 -8.49 7.99 -8.07
N ARG A 64 -9.38 7.06 -8.39
CA ARG A 64 -10.38 7.24 -9.47
C ARG A 64 -11.38 8.35 -9.15
N LYS A 65 -11.90 8.41 -7.91
CA LYS A 65 -12.84 9.46 -7.47
C LYS A 65 -12.18 10.84 -7.55
N LEU A 66 -10.93 10.97 -7.12
CA LEU A 66 -10.17 12.21 -7.22
C LEU A 66 -9.98 12.65 -8.68
N ALA A 67 -9.64 11.73 -9.58
CA ALA A 67 -9.51 12.03 -11.01
C ALA A 67 -10.84 12.50 -11.64
N THR A 68 -11.98 12.00 -11.16
CA THR A 68 -13.31 12.45 -11.63
C THR A 68 -13.67 13.85 -11.12
N ILE A 69 -13.29 14.20 -9.88
CA ILE A 69 -13.62 15.49 -9.26
C ILE A 69 -12.70 16.60 -9.76
N PHE A 70 -11.40 16.31 -9.87
CA PHE A 70 -10.38 17.24 -10.32
C PHE A 70 -9.94 16.90 -11.75
N ASN A 71 -10.88 17.04 -12.69
CA ASN A 71 -10.57 16.92 -14.11
C ASN A 71 -9.72 18.12 -14.56
N CYS A 72 -8.41 18.05 -14.37
CA CYS A 72 -7.48 18.98 -15.00
C CYS A 72 -7.51 18.73 -16.51
N ALA A 73 -8.10 19.67 -17.25
CA ALA A 73 -8.00 19.80 -18.70
C ALA A 73 -6.67 20.46 -19.10
#